data_AF-A0A0X3NZI5-F1
#
_entry.id   AF-A0A0X3NZI5-F1
#
_cell.length_a   1.000
_cell.length_b   1.000
_cell.length_c   1.000
_cell.angle_alpha   90.00
_cell.angle_beta   90.00
_cell.angle_gamma   90.00
#
_symmetry.space_group_name_H-M   'P 1'
#
loop_
_entity.id
_entity.type
_entity.pdbx_description
1 polymer ?
#
loop_
_entity_poly.entity_id
_entity_poly.type
_entity_poly.pdbx_seq_one_letter_code
_entity_poly.pdbx_strand_id
1 'polypeptide(L)'
;MHISRRHFSHEFNSFLIEAQKKWLERTIHSLNSMCQELKLPLDPARPAKMVELIIESWDELSTLFKAVRPVKPIFGPKDFLNALQALQHPNKNGHDDPLFKSSLSNLPLPTKDLSALRQKYASLNLTCMQNGVDDQSSVGNFCNALRELHSLKVLQHRSSQHARVFLQNGCPLGFRSRIWALCLNINVTRSVLLPFLRDPKVMEVFASYPGTVLKASRRKNIDSVIYPPSGVIPFHGFSMYVSPLCYLYDDPVQLYIVFRQMYMNYFHRLHIISDDPEVRNYPAH
;
A
#
# COMPACT_ATOMS: atom_id res chain seq x y z
N MET A 1 20.65 5.79 42.70
CA MET A 1 20.80 6.89 41.72
C MET A 1 19.52 7.01 40.91
N HIS A 2 18.65 7.95 41.29
CA HIS A 2 17.44 8.27 40.53
C HIS A 2 17.83 9.20 39.37
N ILE A 3 18.10 8.64 38.21
CA ILE A 3 18.21 9.43 36.97
C ILE A 3 16.78 9.90 36.65
N SER A 4 16.55 11.19 36.84
CA SER A 4 15.24 11.83 36.70
C SER A 4 14.75 11.68 35.26
N ARG A 5 13.52 11.15 35.07
CA ARG A 5 12.85 11.00 33.77
C ARG A 5 12.82 12.27 32.90
N ARG A 6 12.99 13.46 33.51
CA ARG A 6 13.07 14.74 32.80
C ARG A 6 14.37 14.94 32.02
N HIS A 7 15.48 14.33 32.44
CA HIS A 7 16.76 14.40 31.74
C HIS A 7 16.71 13.59 30.44
N PHE A 8 16.15 12.38 30.51
CA PHE A 8 16.01 11.48 29.37
C PHE A 8 15.11 12.05 28.26
N SER A 9 14.04 12.79 28.60
CA SER A 9 13.18 13.42 27.59
C SER A 9 13.87 14.57 26.84
N HIS A 10 14.78 15.28 27.49
CA HIS A 10 15.49 16.40 26.85
C HIS A 10 16.63 15.91 25.95
N GLU A 11 17.40 14.91 26.42
CA GLU A 11 18.44 14.24 25.61
C GLU A 11 17.86 13.45 24.43
N PHE A 12 16.71 12.80 24.61
CA PHE A 12 16.02 12.12 23.51
C PHE A 12 15.50 13.10 22.46
N ASN A 13 14.96 14.25 22.88
CA ASN A 13 14.54 15.30 21.96
C ASN A 13 15.73 15.95 21.24
N SER A 14 16.86 16.19 21.91
CA SER A 14 18.05 16.73 21.26
C SER A 14 18.64 15.74 20.26
N PHE A 15 18.66 14.44 20.59
CA PHE A 15 19.04 13.39 19.65
C PHE A 15 18.16 13.35 18.40
N LEU A 16 16.83 13.43 18.56
CA LEU A 16 15.91 13.44 17.43
C LEU A 16 16.09 14.68 16.54
N ILE A 17 16.29 15.86 17.14
CA ILE A 17 16.58 17.09 16.39
C ILE A 17 17.89 16.96 15.61
N GLU A 18 18.93 16.39 16.22
CA GLU A 18 20.23 16.18 15.57
C GLU A 18 20.14 15.11 14.46
N ALA A 19 19.37 14.03 14.69
CA ALA A 19 19.10 13.01 13.67
C ALA A 19 18.32 13.59 12.49
N GLN A 20 17.32 14.43 12.75
CA GLN A 20 16.56 15.15 11.73
C GLN A 20 17.48 16.08 10.93
N LYS A 21 18.36 16.84 11.59
CA LYS A 21 19.34 17.70 10.94
C LYS A 21 20.28 16.90 10.03
N LYS A 22 20.87 15.82 10.54
CA LYS A 22 21.74 14.94 9.74
C LYS A 22 21.02 14.31 8.55
N TRP A 23 19.76 13.92 8.72
CA TRP A 23 18.94 13.39 7.62
C TRP A 23 18.67 14.46 6.57
N LEU A 24 18.35 15.70 6.97
CA LEU A 24 18.17 16.83 6.06
C LEU A 24 19.46 17.15 5.30
N GLU A 25 20.61 17.21 5.98
CA GLU A 25 21.91 17.45 5.35
C GLU A 25 22.25 16.38 4.29
N ARG A 26 22.03 15.10 4.62
CA ARG A 26 22.21 14.00 3.66
C ARG A 26 21.26 14.09 2.46
N THR A 27 20.01 14.47 2.71
CA THR A 27 19.00 14.63 1.67
C THR A 27 19.37 15.77 0.72
N ILE A 28 19.80 16.91 1.26
CA ILE A 28 20.29 18.06 0.48
C ILE A 28 21.51 17.66 -0.35
N HIS A 29 22.47 16.94 0.24
CA HIS A 29 23.65 16.47 -0.48
C HIS A 29 23.29 15.53 -1.63
N SER A 30 22.39 14.56 -1.40
CA SER A 30 21.89 13.65 -2.42
C SER A 30 21.16 14.38 -3.55
N LEU A 31 20.29 15.36 -3.23
CA LEU A 31 19.60 16.19 -4.22
C LEU A 31 20.59 16.99 -5.07
N ASN A 32 21.59 17.61 -4.44
CA ASN A 32 22.62 18.36 -5.17
C ASN A 32 23.45 17.45 -6.09
N SER A 33 23.79 16.24 -5.65
CA SER A 33 24.47 15.24 -6.48
C SER A 33 23.62 14.85 -7.69
N MET A 34 22.33 14.59 -7.49
CA MET A 34 21.38 14.27 -8.56
C MET A 34 21.22 15.45 -9.54
N CYS A 35 21.17 16.68 -9.05
CA CYS A 35 21.12 17.89 -9.88
C CYS A 35 22.37 18.01 -10.78
N GLN A 36 23.55 17.69 -10.26
CA GLN A 36 24.79 17.66 -11.04
C GLN A 36 24.77 16.56 -12.09
N GLU A 37 24.35 15.35 -11.72
CA GLU A 37 24.25 14.19 -12.64
C GLU A 37 23.27 14.47 -13.79
N LEU A 38 22.08 14.98 -13.46
CA LEU A 38 21.02 15.28 -14.43
C LEU A 38 21.23 16.60 -15.17
N LYS A 39 22.26 17.39 -14.82
CA LYS A 39 22.50 18.75 -15.32
C LYS A 39 21.27 19.65 -15.19
N LEU A 40 20.55 19.50 -14.07
CA LEU A 40 19.31 20.21 -13.75
C LEU A 40 19.51 21.06 -12.49
N PRO A 41 19.33 22.38 -12.56
CA PRO A 41 19.40 23.21 -11.35
C PRO A 41 18.17 22.99 -10.46
N LEU A 42 18.34 23.21 -9.14
CA LEU A 42 17.20 23.30 -8.22
C LEU A 42 16.34 24.52 -8.59
N ASP A 43 15.02 24.33 -8.58
CA ASP A 43 14.08 25.43 -8.80
C ASP A 43 14.19 26.46 -7.65
N PRO A 44 14.21 27.77 -7.96
CA PRO A 44 14.22 28.80 -6.94
C PRO A 44 12.88 28.83 -6.17
N ALA A 45 12.89 29.42 -4.98
CA ALA A 45 11.68 29.70 -4.22
C ALA A 45 10.68 30.49 -5.09
N ARG A 46 9.43 30.02 -5.17
CA ARG A 46 8.40 30.65 -5.99
C ARG A 46 7.97 32.01 -5.41
N PRO A 47 7.91 33.09 -6.21
CA PRO A 47 7.38 34.37 -5.76
C PRO A 47 5.91 34.26 -5.33
N ALA A 48 5.48 35.06 -4.34
CA ALA A 48 4.10 35.04 -3.83
C ALA A 48 3.04 35.21 -4.93
N LYS A 49 3.26 36.14 -5.87
CA LYS A 49 2.39 36.36 -7.04
C LYS A 49 2.24 35.12 -7.94
N MET A 50 3.32 34.33 -8.06
CA MET A 50 3.28 33.09 -8.83
C MET A 50 2.47 32.01 -8.11
N VAL A 51 2.54 31.99 -6.77
CA VAL A 51 1.75 31.06 -5.95
C VAL A 51 0.26 31.39 -6.05
N GLU A 52 -0.12 32.67 -5.98
CA GLU A 52 -1.50 33.12 -6.18
C GLU A 52 -2.03 32.68 -7.55
N LEU A 53 -1.27 32.94 -8.62
CA LEU A 53 -1.64 32.54 -9.98
C LEU A 53 -1.79 31.01 -10.15
N ILE A 54 -0.95 30.21 -9.49
CA ILE A 54 -1.07 28.73 -9.47
C ILE A 54 -2.38 28.29 -8.82
N ILE A 55 -2.77 28.94 -7.71
CA ILE A 55 -4.00 28.63 -6.98
C ILE A 55 -5.22 29.00 -7.84
N GLU A 56 -5.20 30.16 -8.48
CA GLU A 56 -6.29 30.64 -9.34
C GLU A 56 -6.45 29.80 -10.62
N SER A 57 -5.33 29.30 -11.18
CA SER A 57 -5.30 28.55 -12.44
C SER A 57 -4.98 27.06 -12.25
N TRP A 58 -5.47 26.46 -11.16
CA TRP A 58 -5.11 25.08 -10.77
C TRP A 58 -5.44 24.03 -11.84
N ASP A 59 -6.58 24.17 -12.52
CA ASP A 59 -7.01 23.24 -13.56
C ASP A 59 -6.26 23.45 -14.90
N GLU A 60 -5.52 24.56 -15.02
CA GLU A 60 -4.81 24.97 -16.22
C GLU A 60 -3.28 25.02 -16.03
N LEU A 61 -2.73 24.35 -15.01
CA LEU A 61 -1.28 24.36 -14.76
C LEU A 61 -0.44 23.85 -15.96
N SER A 62 -1.01 22.96 -16.77
CA SER A 62 -0.39 22.47 -18.00
C SER A 62 -0.18 23.58 -19.04
N THR A 63 -1.04 24.61 -19.06
CA THR A 63 -0.91 25.77 -19.95
C THR A 63 -0.07 26.88 -19.32
N LEU A 64 -0.08 26.99 -17.98
CA LEU A 64 0.71 27.94 -17.22
C LEU A 64 2.22 27.66 -17.33
N PHE A 65 2.60 26.37 -17.26
CA PHE A 65 3.98 25.91 -17.30
C PHE A 65 4.35 25.31 -18.68
N LYS A 66 4.06 26.04 -19.75
CA LYS A 66 4.40 25.64 -21.14
C LYS A 66 5.91 25.52 -21.42
N ALA A 67 6.76 26.12 -20.58
CA ALA A 67 8.20 26.12 -20.79
C ALA A 67 8.74 24.68 -20.88
N VAL A 68 9.52 24.41 -21.93
CA VAL A 68 10.19 23.11 -22.12
C VAL A 68 11.24 22.96 -21.02
N ARG A 69 10.91 22.17 -19.99
CA ARG A 69 11.85 21.73 -18.96
C ARG A 69 12.38 20.34 -19.32
N PRO A 70 13.64 20.00 -18.99
CA PRO A 70 14.17 18.66 -19.27
C PRO A 70 13.41 17.56 -18.54
N VAL A 71 12.86 17.87 -17.37
CA VAL A 71 11.83 17.07 -16.70
C VAL A 71 10.50 17.80 -16.86
N LYS A 72 9.60 17.24 -17.67
CA LYS A 72 8.26 17.80 -17.85
C LYS A 72 7.39 17.44 -16.64
N PRO A 73 6.95 18.40 -15.81
CA PRO A 73 6.02 18.13 -14.73
C PRO A 73 4.66 17.66 -15.28
N ILE A 74 3.99 16.78 -14.55
CA ILE A 74 2.70 16.21 -14.92
C ILE A 74 1.61 16.98 -14.18
N PHE A 75 0.89 17.84 -14.90
CA PHE A 75 -0.15 18.69 -14.31
C PHE A 75 -1.57 18.25 -14.66
N GLY A 76 -1.75 17.37 -15.65
CA GLY A 76 -3.07 16.89 -16.05
C GLY A 76 -3.05 15.52 -16.72
N PRO A 77 -4.24 14.95 -17.00
CA PRO A 77 -4.36 13.60 -17.57
C PRO A 77 -3.64 13.43 -18.91
N LYS A 78 -3.62 14.49 -19.73
CA LYS A 78 -2.91 14.46 -21.03
C LYS A 78 -1.40 14.40 -20.86
N ASP A 79 -0.84 15.17 -19.92
CA ASP A 79 0.59 15.12 -19.61
C ASP A 79 0.98 13.76 -19.02
N PHE A 80 0.12 13.19 -18.19
CA PHE A 80 0.30 11.86 -17.63
C PHE A 80 0.32 10.78 -18.72
N LEU A 81 -0.65 10.82 -19.65
CA LEU A 81 -0.70 9.89 -20.77
C LEU A 81 0.55 10.00 -21.65
N ASN A 82 0.99 11.22 -21.95
CA ASN A 82 2.22 11.46 -22.71
C ASN A 82 3.46 10.90 -21.98
N ALA A 83 3.54 11.06 -20.66
CA ALA A 83 4.61 10.50 -19.85
C ALA A 83 4.60 8.96 -19.91
N LEU A 84 3.43 8.33 -19.76
CA LEU A 84 3.28 6.87 -19.87
C LEU A 84 3.68 6.34 -21.25
N GLN A 85 3.34 7.05 -22.32
CA GLN A 85 3.74 6.70 -23.68
C GLN A 85 5.24 6.84 -23.92
N ALA A 86 5.89 7.77 -23.22
CA ALA A 86 7.33 8.00 -23.32
C ALA A 86 8.18 7.04 -22.46
N LEU A 87 7.58 6.37 -21.46
CA LEU A 87 8.30 5.41 -20.61
C LEU A 87 8.85 4.26 -21.46
N GLN A 88 10.17 4.15 -21.60
CA GLN A 88 10.82 2.99 -22.21
C GLN A 88 11.24 2.03 -21.10
N HIS A 89 10.89 0.76 -21.22
CA HIS A 89 11.33 -0.23 -20.26
C HIS A 89 12.81 -0.57 -20.49
N PRO A 90 13.65 -0.66 -19.44
CA PRO A 90 15.09 -0.89 -19.58
C PRO A 90 15.43 -2.22 -20.29
N ASN A 91 14.56 -3.22 -20.17
CA ASN A 91 14.69 -4.52 -20.86
C ASN A 91 14.01 -4.58 -22.25
N LYS A 92 13.58 -3.45 -22.83
CA LYS A 92 12.99 -3.43 -24.18
C LYS A 92 14.14 -3.54 -25.19
N ASN A 93 14.48 -4.77 -25.56
CA ASN A 93 15.38 -5.03 -26.68
C ASN A 93 14.72 -4.44 -27.94
N GLY A 94 15.43 -3.57 -28.66
CA GLY A 94 14.92 -2.67 -29.72
C GLY A 94 14.35 -3.32 -30.98
N HIS A 95 13.64 -4.45 -30.87
CA HIS A 95 12.83 -4.99 -31.95
C HIS A 95 11.46 -4.31 -31.90
N ASP A 96 11.27 -3.32 -32.77
CA ASP A 96 9.98 -2.69 -33.02
C ASP A 96 9.05 -3.70 -33.71
N ASP A 97 8.35 -4.51 -32.93
CA ASP A 97 7.34 -5.43 -33.47
C ASP A 97 6.03 -4.65 -33.72
N PRO A 98 5.59 -4.49 -35.00
CA PRO A 98 4.46 -3.63 -35.34
C PRO A 98 3.11 -4.12 -34.80
N LEU A 99 3.02 -5.39 -34.38
CA LEU A 99 1.79 -6.02 -33.88
C LEU A 99 1.36 -5.57 -32.48
N PHE A 100 2.27 -5.03 -31.67
CA PHE A 100 1.98 -4.59 -30.30
C PHE A 100 2.07 -3.07 -30.15
N LYS A 101 1.69 -2.28 -31.16
CA LYS A 101 1.43 -0.83 -30.98
C LYS A 101 0.06 -0.59 -30.34
N SER A 102 -0.18 -1.13 -29.14
CA SER A 102 -1.20 -0.57 -28.25
C SER A 102 -0.57 0.59 -27.49
N SER A 103 -1.32 1.66 -27.22
CA SER A 103 -0.83 2.95 -26.72
C SER A 103 -0.16 2.92 -25.32
N LEU A 104 0.09 1.74 -24.75
CA LEU A 104 0.72 1.46 -23.44
C LEU A 104 1.79 0.35 -23.52
N SER A 105 2.22 -0.06 -24.71
CA SER A 105 3.00 -1.28 -24.98
C SER A 105 4.50 -1.22 -24.66
N ASN A 106 4.94 -0.28 -23.84
CA ASN A 106 6.35 -0.25 -23.46
C ASN A 106 6.71 -1.27 -22.37
N LEU A 107 5.77 -2.07 -21.88
CA LEU A 107 6.04 -3.19 -20.98
C LEU A 107 6.46 -4.43 -21.80
N PRO A 108 7.71 -4.92 -21.70
CA PRO A 108 8.13 -6.13 -22.37
C PRO A 108 7.44 -7.30 -21.69
N LEU A 109 6.49 -7.88 -22.42
CA LEU A 109 5.93 -9.17 -22.04
C LEU A 109 7.02 -10.24 -22.32
N PRO A 110 7.24 -11.19 -21.42
CA PRO A 110 8.28 -12.22 -21.56
C PRO A 110 7.88 -13.32 -22.58
N THR A 111 7.26 -12.91 -23.69
CA THR A 111 6.63 -13.76 -24.69
C THR A 111 6.81 -13.13 -26.06
N LYS A 112 7.25 -13.93 -27.03
CA LYS A 112 7.65 -13.44 -28.37
C LYS A 112 6.45 -13.11 -29.27
N ASP A 113 5.33 -13.79 -29.08
CA ASP A 113 4.13 -13.61 -29.88
C ASP A 113 2.86 -13.83 -29.04
N LEU A 114 1.70 -13.57 -29.65
CA LEU A 114 0.39 -13.76 -29.01
C LEU A 114 0.12 -15.22 -28.65
N SER A 115 0.69 -16.18 -29.38
CA SER A 115 0.48 -17.61 -29.15
C SER A 115 1.19 -18.05 -27.86
N ALA A 116 2.46 -17.67 -27.72
CA ALA A 116 3.27 -17.88 -26.52
C ALA A 116 2.67 -17.14 -25.31
N LEU A 117 2.12 -15.94 -25.51
CA LEU A 117 1.39 -15.22 -24.46
C LEU A 117 0.18 -16.02 -23.96
N ARG A 118 -0.66 -16.52 -24.87
CA ARG A 118 -1.84 -17.34 -24.53
C ARG A 118 -1.46 -18.64 -23.85
N GLN A 119 -0.39 -19.32 -24.29
CA GLN A 119 0.08 -20.53 -23.62
C GLN A 119 0.62 -20.24 -22.22
N LYS A 120 1.44 -19.20 -22.06
CA LYS A 120 2.06 -18.86 -20.77
C LYS A 120 1.04 -18.40 -19.73
N TYR A 121 0.01 -17.67 -20.16
CA TYR A 121 -1.06 -17.16 -19.30
C TYR A 121 -2.39 -17.89 -19.53
N ALA A 122 -2.35 -19.17 -19.89
CA ALA A 122 -3.56 -19.95 -20.20
C ALA A 122 -4.56 -20.00 -19.04
N SER A 123 -4.09 -19.91 -17.79
CA SER A 123 -4.94 -19.82 -16.59
C SER A 123 -5.74 -18.51 -16.50
N LEU A 124 -5.30 -17.46 -17.19
CA LEU A 124 -6.02 -16.19 -17.30
C LEU A 124 -6.94 -16.15 -18.54
N ASN A 125 -6.99 -17.24 -19.32
CA ASN A 125 -7.84 -17.29 -20.49
C ASN A 125 -9.31 -17.26 -20.06
N LEU A 126 -10.06 -16.36 -20.68
CA LEU A 126 -11.45 -16.13 -20.33
C LEU A 126 -12.30 -17.21 -21.01
N THR A 127 -12.83 -18.13 -20.21
CA THR A 127 -13.75 -19.17 -20.70
C THR A 127 -15.18 -18.65 -20.83
N CYS A 128 -15.45 -17.44 -20.35
CA CYS A 128 -16.74 -16.76 -20.45
C CYS A 128 -16.57 -15.26 -20.71
N MET A 129 -17.63 -14.63 -21.21
CA MET A 129 -17.68 -13.18 -21.45
C MET A 129 -17.41 -12.39 -20.16
N GLN A 130 -16.75 -11.24 -20.27
CA GLN A 130 -16.41 -10.33 -19.18
C GLN A 130 -17.43 -9.21 -19.03
N ASN A 131 -17.80 -8.95 -17.78
CA ASN A 131 -18.69 -7.85 -17.42
C ASN A 131 -17.99 -6.49 -17.69
N GLY A 132 -18.66 -5.56 -18.37
CA GLY A 132 -18.13 -4.25 -18.77
C GLY A 132 -17.36 -4.23 -20.09
N VAL A 133 -17.08 -5.39 -20.70
CA VAL A 133 -16.35 -5.52 -21.97
C VAL A 133 -17.26 -6.09 -23.06
N ASP A 134 -18.00 -7.16 -22.73
CA ASP A 134 -18.79 -7.94 -23.68
C ASP A 134 -20.30 -7.60 -23.65
N ASP A 135 -20.67 -6.50 -22.98
CA ASP A 135 -22.05 -6.12 -22.67
C ASP A 135 -22.85 -5.59 -23.87
N GLN A 136 -22.20 -5.34 -25.03
CA GLN A 136 -22.84 -4.71 -26.19
C GLN A 136 -23.76 -5.64 -27.01
N SER A 137 -23.95 -6.89 -26.58
CA SER A 137 -24.83 -7.86 -27.25
C SER A 137 -26.13 -8.08 -26.47
N SER A 138 -27.22 -8.41 -27.16
CA SER A 138 -28.48 -8.84 -26.51
C SER A 138 -28.31 -10.06 -25.60
N VAL A 139 -27.30 -10.90 -25.87
CA VAL A 139 -26.85 -12.01 -25.02
C VAL A 139 -26.16 -11.50 -23.73
N GLY A 140 -25.48 -10.36 -23.80
CA GLY A 140 -24.82 -9.71 -22.67
C GLY A 140 -25.77 -9.40 -21.51
N ASN A 141 -26.99 -8.93 -21.80
CA ASN A 141 -28.01 -8.64 -20.78
C ASN A 141 -28.44 -9.90 -20.01
N PHE A 142 -28.64 -11.03 -20.70
CA PHE A 142 -28.99 -12.30 -20.06
C PHE A 142 -27.83 -12.84 -19.22
N CYS A 143 -26.61 -12.78 -19.74
CA CYS A 143 -25.42 -13.19 -19.00
C CYS A 143 -25.17 -12.31 -17.76
N ASN A 144 -25.53 -11.02 -17.81
CA ASN A 144 -25.43 -10.12 -16.67
C ASN A 144 -26.46 -10.44 -15.59
N ALA A 145 -27.72 -10.71 -15.94
CA ALA A 145 -28.74 -11.15 -14.98
C ALA A 145 -28.36 -12.46 -14.28
N LEU A 146 -27.82 -13.45 -15.01
CA LEU A 146 -27.31 -14.70 -14.43
C LEU A 146 -26.14 -14.46 -13.47
N ARG A 147 -25.25 -13.50 -13.77
CA ARG A 147 -24.13 -13.13 -12.88
C ARG A 147 -24.58 -12.38 -11.64
N GLU A 148 -25.60 -11.56 -11.71
CA GLU A 148 -26.19 -10.94 -10.51
C GLU A 148 -26.78 -12.02 -9.59
N LEU A 149 -27.46 -13.01 -10.15
CA LEU A 149 -27.97 -14.15 -9.39
C LEU A 149 -26.82 -14.98 -8.79
N HIS A 150 -25.75 -15.22 -9.55
CA HIS A 150 -24.55 -15.89 -9.03
C HIS A 150 -23.87 -15.06 -7.93
N SER A 151 -23.84 -13.73 -8.06
CA SER A 151 -23.30 -12.81 -7.04
C SER A 151 -24.03 -12.96 -5.71
N LEU A 152 -25.36 -13.10 -5.74
CA LEU A 152 -26.17 -13.38 -4.55
C LEU A 152 -25.80 -14.73 -3.91
N LYS A 153 -25.63 -15.79 -4.71
CA LYS A 153 -25.19 -17.10 -4.21
C LYS A 153 -23.81 -17.04 -3.56
N VAL A 154 -22.84 -16.38 -4.19
CA VAL A 154 -21.48 -16.20 -3.64
C VAL A 154 -21.54 -15.51 -2.28
N LEU A 155 -22.37 -14.48 -2.14
CA LEU A 155 -22.57 -13.77 -0.87
C LEU A 155 -23.27 -14.63 0.19
N GLN A 156 -24.15 -15.56 -0.21
CA GLN A 156 -24.78 -16.52 0.70
C GLN A 156 -23.78 -17.57 1.21
N HIS A 157 -22.86 -18.04 0.37
CA HIS A 157 -21.83 -19.01 0.75
C HIS A 157 -20.83 -18.46 1.79
N ARG A 158 -20.69 -17.13 1.91
CA ARG A 158 -19.77 -16.46 2.86
C ARG A 158 -18.34 -17.01 2.85
N SER A 159 -17.87 -17.49 1.70
CA SER A 159 -16.51 -18.01 1.53
C SER A 159 -15.67 -17.06 0.69
N SER A 160 -14.50 -16.68 1.21
CA SER A 160 -13.57 -15.81 0.50
C SER A 160 -12.97 -16.50 -0.74
N GLN A 161 -12.79 -17.82 -0.68
CA GLN A 161 -12.31 -18.63 -1.80
C GLN A 161 -13.32 -18.64 -2.96
N HIS A 162 -14.61 -18.82 -2.64
CA HIS A 162 -15.66 -18.74 -3.65
C HIS A 162 -15.74 -17.34 -4.28
N ALA A 163 -15.61 -16.28 -3.47
CA ALA A 163 -15.55 -14.91 -3.98
C ALA A 163 -14.36 -14.66 -4.92
N ARG A 164 -13.20 -15.25 -4.64
CA ARG A 164 -12.01 -15.17 -5.50
C ARG A 164 -12.22 -15.82 -6.86
N VAL A 165 -12.72 -17.05 -6.88
CA VAL A 165 -13.01 -17.76 -8.14
C VAL A 165 -14.06 -16.99 -8.94
N PHE A 166 -15.08 -16.47 -8.29
CA PHE A 166 -16.08 -15.63 -8.95
C PHE A 166 -15.47 -14.38 -9.60
N LEU A 167 -14.57 -13.68 -8.89
CA LEU A 167 -13.93 -12.45 -9.36
C LEU A 167 -13.02 -12.64 -10.58
N GLN A 168 -12.55 -13.87 -10.87
CA GLN A 168 -11.74 -14.15 -12.07
C GLN A 168 -12.49 -13.82 -13.36
N ASN A 169 -13.82 -13.91 -13.36
CA ASN A 169 -14.67 -13.64 -14.52
C ASN A 169 -15.32 -12.24 -14.49
N GLY A 170 -14.90 -11.39 -13.55
CA GLY A 170 -15.49 -10.07 -13.31
C GLY A 170 -16.71 -10.10 -12.39
N CYS A 171 -17.04 -8.95 -11.83
CA CYS A 171 -18.14 -8.77 -10.88
C CYS A 171 -19.03 -7.60 -11.34
N PRO A 172 -20.37 -7.75 -11.32
CA PRO A 172 -21.27 -6.64 -11.58
C PRO A 172 -21.05 -5.47 -10.62
N LEU A 173 -21.26 -4.24 -11.11
CA LEU A 173 -20.95 -3.01 -10.40
C LEU A 173 -21.63 -2.94 -9.02
N GLY A 174 -22.93 -3.29 -8.95
CA GLY A 174 -23.73 -3.24 -7.72
C GLY A 174 -23.32 -4.24 -6.63
N PHE A 175 -22.51 -5.26 -6.98
CA PHE A 175 -22.07 -6.30 -6.06
C PHE A 175 -20.60 -6.19 -5.67
N ARG A 176 -19.83 -5.36 -6.39
CA ARG A 176 -18.36 -5.29 -6.28
C ARG A 176 -17.89 -5.00 -4.86
N SER A 177 -18.48 -4.01 -4.19
CA SER A 177 -18.10 -3.65 -2.81
C SER A 177 -18.27 -4.81 -1.84
N ARG A 178 -19.41 -5.52 -1.91
CA ARG A 178 -19.74 -6.64 -1.02
C ARG A 178 -18.90 -7.88 -1.32
N ILE A 179 -18.68 -8.20 -2.59
CA ILE A 179 -17.85 -9.33 -2.99
C ILE A 179 -16.38 -9.06 -2.69
N TRP A 180 -15.90 -7.82 -2.86
CA TRP A 180 -14.55 -7.44 -2.45
C TRP A 180 -14.38 -7.50 -0.94
N ALA A 181 -15.36 -7.04 -0.16
CA ALA A 181 -15.34 -7.16 1.28
C ALA A 181 -15.30 -8.63 1.74
N LEU A 182 -16.02 -9.52 1.06
CA LEU A 182 -15.98 -10.96 1.29
C LEU A 182 -14.65 -11.59 0.87
N CYS A 183 -14.12 -11.22 -0.30
CA CYS A 183 -12.84 -11.69 -0.82
C CYS A 183 -11.69 -11.33 0.13
N LEU A 184 -11.71 -10.11 0.66
CA LEU A 184 -10.73 -9.58 1.60
C LEU A 184 -11.00 -9.97 3.06
N ASN A 185 -12.10 -10.68 3.34
CA ASN A 185 -12.49 -11.10 4.69
C ASN A 185 -12.51 -9.93 5.71
N ILE A 186 -12.98 -8.74 5.29
CA ILE A 186 -12.91 -7.50 6.09
C ILE A 186 -13.61 -7.62 7.45
N ASN A 187 -14.74 -8.36 7.51
CA ASN A 187 -15.44 -8.60 8.76
C ASN A 187 -14.59 -9.44 9.74
N VAL A 188 -13.84 -10.40 9.22
CA VAL A 188 -12.93 -11.26 9.97
C VAL A 188 -11.76 -10.43 10.52
N THR A 189 -11.23 -9.49 9.74
CA THR A 189 -10.18 -8.56 10.18
C THR A 189 -10.57 -7.86 11.49
N ARG A 190 -11.79 -7.32 11.58
CA ARG A 190 -12.28 -6.68 12.82
C ARG A 190 -12.39 -7.68 13.97
N SER A 191 -12.89 -8.88 13.70
CA SER A 191 -12.99 -9.97 14.67
C SER A 191 -11.65 -10.48 15.17
N VAL A 192 -10.55 -10.23 14.45
CA VAL A 192 -9.19 -10.61 14.87
C VAL A 192 -8.46 -9.46 15.56
N LEU A 193 -8.51 -8.26 15.00
CA LEU A 193 -7.78 -7.11 15.52
C LEU A 193 -8.32 -6.61 16.86
N LEU A 194 -9.64 -6.67 17.09
CA LEU A 194 -10.21 -6.22 18.36
C LEU A 194 -9.82 -7.14 19.54
N PRO A 195 -9.94 -8.47 19.45
CA PRO A 195 -9.40 -9.37 20.47
C PRO A 195 -7.88 -9.23 20.62
N PHE A 196 -7.15 -9.09 19.51
CA PHE A 196 -5.70 -8.92 19.55
C PHE A 196 -5.29 -7.73 20.41
N LEU A 197 -5.92 -6.56 20.21
CA LEU A 197 -5.59 -5.36 21.00
C LEU A 197 -5.91 -5.52 22.49
N ARG A 198 -6.82 -6.45 22.83
CA ARG A 198 -7.24 -6.77 24.20
C ARG A 198 -6.48 -7.96 24.81
N ASP A 199 -5.62 -8.65 24.06
CA ASP A 199 -4.87 -9.81 24.57
C ASP A 199 -3.61 -9.34 25.34
N PRO A 200 -3.58 -9.47 26.68
CA PRO A 200 -2.44 -9.06 27.48
C PRO A 200 -1.21 -9.94 27.24
N LYS A 201 -1.36 -11.14 26.66
CA LYS A 201 -0.21 -12.03 26.35
C LYS A 201 0.75 -11.39 25.36
N VAL A 202 0.22 -10.56 24.45
CA VAL A 202 1.01 -9.82 23.46
C VAL A 202 1.98 -8.84 24.15
N MET A 203 1.63 -8.35 25.34
CA MET A 203 2.47 -7.43 26.12
C MET A 203 3.80 -8.05 26.55
N GLU A 204 3.86 -9.37 26.73
CA GLU A 204 5.08 -10.05 27.17
C GLU A 204 6.23 -9.83 26.20
N VAL A 205 5.93 -9.66 24.91
CA VAL A 205 6.92 -9.34 23.87
C VAL A 205 7.59 -7.99 24.16
N PHE A 206 6.85 -7.03 24.69
CA PHE A 206 7.32 -5.67 24.95
C PHE A 206 8.04 -5.50 26.29
N ALA A 207 8.05 -6.52 27.15
CA ALA A 207 8.71 -6.46 28.45
C ALA A 207 10.23 -6.24 28.35
N SER A 208 10.84 -6.68 27.24
CA SER A 208 12.28 -6.54 26.96
C SER A 208 12.65 -5.26 26.20
N TYR A 209 11.68 -4.45 25.75
CA TYR A 209 11.95 -3.31 24.87
C TYR A 209 11.99 -1.96 25.61
N PRO A 210 12.96 -1.08 25.28
CA PRO A 210 12.98 0.29 25.77
C PRO A 210 11.93 1.13 25.03
N GLY A 211 10.70 1.14 25.54
CA GLY A 211 9.58 1.93 24.99
C GLY A 211 8.46 2.06 26.01
N THR A 212 7.92 3.28 26.17
CA THR A 212 6.90 3.53 27.20
C THR A 212 5.55 3.00 26.73
N VAL A 213 5.09 1.90 27.32
CA VAL A 213 3.72 1.40 27.16
C VAL A 213 2.73 2.49 27.60
N LEU A 214 1.74 2.81 26.77
CA LEU A 214 0.76 3.85 27.10
C LEU A 214 -0.02 3.50 28.37
N LYS A 215 0.10 4.37 29.36
CA LYS A 215 -0.62 4.29 30.63
C LYS A 215 -1.77 5.28 30.60
N ALA A 216 -2.99 4.76 30.54
CA ALA A 216 -4.19 5.55 30.73
C ALA A 216 -4.46 5.72 32.23
N SER A 217 -4.59 6.97 32.68
CA SER A 217 -5.08 7.27 34.02
C SER A 217 -6.58 7.61 33.93
N ARG A 218 -7.42 6.94 34.72
CA ARG A 218 -8.82 7.38 34.85
C ARG A 218 -8.81 8.65 35.70
N ARG A 219 -9.51 9.71 35.26
CA ARG A 219 -9.59 11.04 35.88
C ARG A 219 -10.00 11.09 37.37
N LYS A 220 -10.20 9.94 38.04
CA LYS A 220 -10.55 9.81 39.47
C LYS A 220 -9.85 8.64 40.20
N ASN A 221 -8.91 7.92 39.58
CA ASN A 221 -8.21 6.79 40.21
C ASN A 221 -6.70 6.86 39.94
N ILE A 222 -5.88 6.66 40.99
CA ILE A 222 -4.41 6.79 40.95
C ILE A 222 -3.75 5.63 40.17
N ASP A 223 -4.49 4.55 39.95
CA ASP A 223 -4.01 3.39 39.20
C ASP A 223 -3.93 3.69 37.70
N SER A 224 -2.70 3.80 37.21
CA SER A 224 -2.41 3.89 35.80
C SER A 224 -2.63 2.52 35.15
N VAL A 225 -3.65 2.39 34.31
CA VAL A 225 -3.94 1.14 33.59
C VAL A 225 -3.30 1.22 32.21
N ILE A 226 -2.64 0.14 31.80
CA ILE A 226 -2.10 0.06 30.45
C ILE A 226 -3.24 -0.13 29.44
N TYR A 227 -3.29 0.72 28.41
CA TYR A 227 -4.30 0.63 27.37
C TYR A 227 -3.74 1.00 25.98
N PRO A 228 -3.95 0.15 24.95
CA PRO A 228 -4.67 -1.14 24.96
C PRO A 228 -3.95 -2.24 25.78
N PRO A 229 -4.65 -3.28 26.28
CA PRO A 229 -4.06 -4.35 27.09
C PRO A 229 -2.90 -5.11 26.41
N SER A 230 -2.91 -5.21 25.08
CA SER A 230 -1.80 -5.77 24.30
C SER A 230 -0.51 -4.93 24.32
N GLY A 231 -0.60 -3.65 24.71
CA GLY A 231 0.49 -2.69 24.61
C GLY A 231 0.71 -2.14 23.21
N VAL A 232 0.00 -2.67 22.20
CA VAL A 232 0.11 -2.26 20.80
C VAL A 232 -0.83 -1.09 20.53
N ILE A 233 -0.28 0.02 20.03
CA ILE A 233 -1.05 1.18 19.58
C ILE A 233 -1.40 0.96 18.11
N PRO A 234 -2.70 0.91 17.73
CA PRO A 234 -3.08 0.83 16.33
C PRO A 234 -2.60 2.07 15.57
N PHE A 235 -1.89 1.86 14.47
CA PHE A 235 -1.45 2.91 13.56
C PHE A 235 -2.08 2.71 12.18
N HIS A 236 -1.94 3.72 11.31
CA HIS A 236 -2.42 3.63 9.94
C HIS A 236 -1.71 2.49 9.20
N GLY A 237 -2.49 1.51 8.71
CA GLY A 237 -1.93 0.33 8.06
C GLY A 237 -1.69 -0.87 8.98
N PHE A 238 -2.06 -0.81 10.27
CA PHE A 238 -1.99 -1.98 11.18
C PHE A 238 -2.77 -3.19 10.64
N SER A 239 -3.90 -2.95 9.98
CA SER A 239 -4.69 -3.98 9.30
C SER A 239 -3.97 -4.65 8.13
N MET A 240 -2.91 -4.05 7.59
CA MET A 240 -2.12 -4.63 6.51
C MET A 240 -1.32 -5.86 6.96
N TYR A 241 -1.09 -6.04 8.27
CA TYR A 241 -0.42 -7.24 8.78
C TYR A 241 -1.33 -8.47 8.77
N VAL A 242 -2.63 -8.28 9.00
CA VAL A 242 -3.59 -9.39 8.98
C VAL A 242 -4.20 -9.60 7.59
N SER A 243 -4.21 -8.57 6.74
CA SER A 243 -4.84 -8.63 5.40
C SER A 243 -4.34 -9.79 4.52
N PRO A 244 -3.02 -10.07 4.39
CA PRO A 244 -2.55 -11.23 3.63
C PRO A 244 -3.02 -12.56 4.22
N LEU A 245 -3.12 -12.66 5.55
CA LEU A 245 -3.58 -13.85 6.23
C LEU A 245 -5.09 -14.06 6.06
N CYS A 246 -5.86 -12.98 5.91
CA CYS A 246 -7.29 -13.04 5.56
C CYS A 246 -7.55 -13.74 4.21
N TYR A 247 -6.56 -13.79 3.31
CA TYR A 247 -6.64 -14.59 2.07
C TYR A 247 -6.36 -16.09 2.28
N LEU A 248 -5.67 -16.46 3.36
CA LEU A 248 -5.30 -17.85 3.63
C LEU A 248 -6.29 -18.54 4.57
N TYR A 249 -6.85 -17.81 5.52
CA TYR A 249 -7.73 -18.34 6.56
C TYR A 249 -9.13 -17.74 6.46
N ASP A 250 -10.13 -18.63 6.40
CA ASP A 250 -11.56 -18.25 6.49
C ASP A 250 -12.06 -18.24 7.94
N ASP A 251 -11.50 -19.08 8.82
CA ASP A 251 -11.87 -19.14 10.23
C ASP A 251 -11.21 -18.00 11.04
N PRO A 252 -11.99 -17.07 11.65
CA PRO A 252 -11.45 -15.99 12.47
C PRO A 252 -10.64 -16.49 13.67
N VAL A 253 -10.98 -17.64 14.25
CA VAL A 253 -10.31 -18.14 15.46
C VAL A 253 -8.92 -18.66 15.10
N GLN A 254 -8.82 -19.50 14.07
CA GLN A 254 -7.53 -19.95 13.54
C GLN A 254 -6.68 -18.77 13.05
N LEU A 255 -7.28 -17.83 12.31
CA LEU A 255 -6.60 -16.61 11.86
C LEU A 255 -6.04 -15.81 13.03
N TYR A 256 -6.81 -15.65 14.11
CA TYR A 256 -6.35 -14.97 15.32
C TYR A 256 -5.13 -15.64 15.94
N ILE A 257 -5.16 -16.97 16.09
CA ILE A 257 -4.06 -17.74 16.70
C ILE A 257 -2.78 -17.55 15.89
N VAL A 258 -2.87 -17.68 14.55
CA VAL A 258 -1.74 -17.50 13.64
C VAL A 258 -1.24 -16.06 13.65
N PHE A 259 -2.14 -15.09 13.54
CA PHE A 259 -1.79 -13.67 13.57
C PHE A 259 -1.08 -13.27 14.86
N ARG A 260 -1.57 -13.73 16.02
CA ARG A 260 -0.93 -13.49 17.31
C ARG A 260 0.51 -14.03 17.33
N GLN A 261 0.71 -15.27 16.87
CA GLN A 261 2.05 -15.86 16.82
C GLN A 261 2.98 -15.13 15.84
N MET A 262 2.50 -14.80 14.64
CA MET A 262 3.28 -14.00 13.69
C MET A 262 3.66 -12.63 14.26
N TYR A 263 2.74 -12.00 14.98
CA TYR A 263 3.01 -10.73 15.61
C TYR A 263 4.06 -10.85 16.71
N MET A 264 3.90 -11.81 17.62
CA MET A 264 4.78 -12.00 18.76
C MET A 264 6.20 -12.43 18.37
N ASN A 265 6.36 -13.13 17.24
CA ASN A 265 7.66 -13.61 16.78
C ASN A 265 8.35 -12.68 15.78
N TYR A 266 7.56 -11.97 14.95
CA TYR A 266 8.09 -11.23 13.80
C TYR A 266 7.56 -9.81 13.68
N PHE A 267 6.24 -9.59 13.62
CA PHE A 267 5.72 -8.25 13.28
C PHE A 267 5.99 -7.19 14.36
N HIS A 268 6.21 -7.60 15.61
CA HIS A 268 6.67 -6.70 16.68
C HIS A 268 7.95 -5.94 16.30
N ARG A 269 8.84 -6.55 15.49
CA ARG A 269 10.11 -5.94 15.07
C ARG A 269 9.95 -4.86 14.00
N LEU A 270 8.82 -4.84 13.28
CA LEU A 270 8.59 -3.87 12.20
C LEU A 270 8.38 -2.43 12.68
N HIS A 271 8.12 -2.24 13.98
CA HIS A 271 7.83 -0.92 14.57
C HIS A 271 8.76 -0.59 15.74
N ILE A 272 9.86 -1.33 15.89
CA ILE A 272 10.85 -1.10 16.93
C ILE A 272 12.18 -0.82 16.26
N ILE A 273 12.80 0.30 16.61
CA ILE A 273 14.20 0.59 16.27
C ILE A 273 15.05 -0.12 17.33
N SER A 274 15.77 -1.17 16.93
CA SER A 274 16.65 -1.95 17.80
C SER A 274 18.09 -1.90 17.29
N ASP A 275 19.05 -1.81 18.20
CA ASP A 275 20.51 -1.83 17.90
C ASP A 275 21.08 -3.25 18.01
N ASP A 276 20.22 -4.27 17.90
CA ASP A 276 20.55 -5.68 18.08
C ASP A 276 21.47 -6.18 16.95
N PRO A 277 22.68 -6.69 17.25
CA PRO A 277 23.68 -7.07 16.25
C PRO A 277 23.21 -8.16 15.27
N GLU A 278 22.22 -8.98 15.62
CA GLU A 278 21.65 -9.97 14.70
C GLU A 278 20.88 -9.33 13.51
N VAL A 279 20.33 -8.12 13.68
CA VAL A 279 19.60 -7.40 12.62
C VAL A 279 20.56 -6.77 11.60
N ARG A 280 21.81 -6.49 11.99
CA ARG A 280 22.85 -5.95 11.10
C ARG A 280 23.37 -6.95 10.06
N ASN A 281 23.19 -8.26 10.30
CA ASN A 281 23.78 -9.31 9.47
C ASN A 281 22.89 -9.76 8.31
N TYR A 282 21.72 -9.14 8.09
CA TYR A 282 20.96 -9.37 6.88
C TYR A 282 21.49 -8.48 5.75
N PRO A 283 22.07 -9.06 4.68
CA PRO A 283 22.46 -8.27 3.53
C PRO A 283 21.21 -7.60 2.94
N ALA A 284 21.28 -6.29 2.75
CA ALA A 284 20.32 -5.58 1.94
C ALA A 284 20.44 -6.15 0.50
N HIS A 285 19.41 -6.86 0.06
CA HIS A 285 19.23 -7.25 -1.34
C HIS A 285 18.66 -6.08 -2.14
#